data_AF-A0A3A6PW36-F1
#
_entry.id   AF-A0A3A6PW36-F1
#
_cell.length_a   1.000
_cell.length_b   1.000
_cell.length_c   1.000
_cell.angle_alpha   90.00
_cell.angle_beta   90.00
_cell.angle_gamma   90.00
#
_symmetry.space_group_name_H-M   'P 1'
#
loop_
_entity.id
_entity.type
_entity.pdbx_description
1 polymer ?
#
loop_
_entity_poly.entity_id
_entity_poly.type
_entity_poly.pdbx_seq_one_letter_code
_entity_poly.pdbx_strand_id
1 'polypeptide(L)'
;MVREKLSSDKVRSQFARFQQFQDANKLQMESVKSAFQAITESFQVSLPKIVIPKVEFSLNWEGFSEEFAEECRNNAKYGWCLSSEMGVAEYREIARSKDSQEVKDEKFVSMFEEEEFALYKAEKEFIISKSSEEWKILYEDCFNAFENELHRLAIPSLIMGIEHELFVISNSDMYGMRLIRKVKSDFEEGNSDSTLTYALNAPVFSVLENSLFKTIPFESERPTIINRNWVLHGRDDPTSWSKIEIYKLMTIISAIKLI
;
A
#
# COMPACT_ATOMS: atom_id res chain seq x y z
N MET A 1 -14.63 -16.65 -30.91
CA MET A 1 -13.35 -17.38 -30.99
C MET A 1 -12.09 -16.52 -30.74
N VAL A 2 -12.22 -15.23 -30.34
CA VAL A 2 -11.06 -14.33 -30.11
C VAL A 2 -10.81 -14.03 -28.61
N ARG A 3 -11.78 -14.33 -27.71
CA ARG A 3 -11.69 -14.02 -26.28
C ARG A 3 -10.89 -15.03 -25.42
N GLU A 4 -10.64 -16.25 -25.89
CA GLU A 4 -9.87 -17.25 -25.13
C GLU A 4 -8.34 -17.07 -25.26
N LYS A 5 -7.84 -16.43 -26.33
CA LYS A 5 -6.39 -16.22 -26.54
C LYS A 5 -5.80 -15.09 -25.68
N LEU A 6 -6.57 -14.04 -25.38
CA LEU A 6 -6.11 -12.87 -24.60
C LEU A 6 -5.88 -13.19 -23.11
N SER A 7 -6.56 -14.21 -22.58
CA SER A 7 -6.42 -14.68 -21.19
C SER A 7 -5.11 -15.46 -20.99
N SER A 8 -4.72 -16.30 -21.96
CA SER A 8 -3.49 -17.12 -21.82
C SER A 8 -2.20 -16.30 -21.91
N ASP A 9 -2.21 -15.18 -22.64
CA ASP A 9 -1.02 -14.35 -22.83
C ASP A 9 -0.72 -13.46 -21.61
N LYS A 10 -1.76 -13.01 -20.89
CA LYS A 10 -1.61 -12.31 -19.60
C LYS A 10 -1.01 -13.21 -18.52
N VAL A 11 -1.51 -14.45 -18.40
CA VAL A 11 -1.01 -15.45 -17.44
C VAL A 11 0.45 -15.84 -17.75
N ARG A 12 0.80 -15.99 -19.03
CA ARG A 12 2.19 -16.23 -19.45
C ARG A 12 3.12 -15.05 -19.12
N SER A 13 2.64 -13.81 -19.24
CA SER A 13 3.44 -12.62 -18.91
C SER A 13 3.73 -12.49 -17.41
N GLN A 14 2.78 -12.88 -16.54
CA GLN A 14 2.97 -12.88 -15.09
C GLN A 14 3.91 -14.01 -14.65
N PHE A 15 3.81 -15.19 -15.25
CA PHE A 15 4.76 -16.29 -15.02
C PHE A 15 6.19 -15.92 -15.45
N ALA A 16 6.35 -15.22 -16.58
CA ALA A 16 7.66 -14.76 -17.04
C ALA A 16 8.29 -13.72 -16.10
N ARG A 17 7.49 -12.81 -15.51
CA ARG A 17 7.94 -11.84 -14.51
C ARG A 17 8.35 -12.49 -13.19
N PHE A 18 7.62 -13.51 -12.75
CA PHE A 18 7.98 -14.31 -11.57
C PHE A 18 9.28 -15.09 -11.80
N GLN A 19 9.48 -15.65 -13.00
CA GLN A 19 10.72 -16.33 -13.35
C GLN A 19 11.92 -15.36 -13.39
N GLN A 20 11.74 -14.16 -13.97
CA GLN A 20 12.77 -13.10 -13.96
C GLN A 20 13.12 -12.64 -12.54
N PHE A 21 12.13 -12.54 -11.64
CA PHE A 21 12.35 -12.25 -10.22
C PHE A 21 13.13 -13.36 -9.53
N GLN A 22 12.83 -14.63 -9.81
CA GLN A 22 13.59 -15.77 -9.28
C GLN A 22 15.03 -15.81 -9.82
N ASP A 23 15.23 -15.51 -11.10
CA ASP A 23 16.55 -15.51 -11.73
C ASP A 23 17.42 -14.33 -11.26
N ALA A 24 16.83 -13.15 -11.04
CA ALA A 24 17.52 -12.00 -10.45
C ALA A 24 17.97 -12.25 -9.00
N ASN A 25 17.15 -12.95 -8.22
CA ASN A 25 17.50 -13.36 -6.85
C ASN A 25 18.51 -14.52 -6.83
N LYS A 26 18.54 -15.37 -7.87
CA LYS A 26 19.54 -16.43 -8.02
C LYS A 26 20.94 -15.87 -8.25
N LEU A 27 21.07 -14.80 -9.03
CA LEU A 27 22.33 -14.07 -9.24
C LEU A 27 22.86 -13.44 -7.95
N GLN A 28 21.98 -12.85 -7.13
CA GLN A 28 22.36 -12.37 -5.80
C GLN A 28 22.78 -13.51 -4.87
N MET A 29 22.06 -14.64 -4.87
CA MET A 29 22.43 -15.83 -4.10
C MET A 29 23.76 -16.45 -4.55
N GLU A 30 24.10 -16.45 -5.85
CA GLU A 30 25.39 -16.90 -6.37
C GLU A 30 26.54 -15.97 -6.00
N SER A 31 26.29 -14.65 -5.96
CA SER A 31 27.27 -13.66 -5.48
C SER A 31 27.54 -13.80 -3.97
N VAL A 32 26.52 -14.09 -3.17
CA VAL A 32 26.67 -14.38 -1.73
C VAL A 32 27.41 -15.71 -1.53
N LYS A 33 27.09 -16.74 -2.33
CA LYS A 33 27.74 -18.04 -2.26
C LYS A 33 29.22 -17.98 -2.62
N SER A 34 29.57 -17.22 -3.67
CA SER A 34 30.97 -17.01 -4.08
C SER A 34 31.74 -16.15 -3.08
N ALA A 35 31.12 -15.13 -2.47
CA ALA A 35 31.71 -14.38 -1.37
C ALA A 35 31.97 -15.27 -0.14
N PHE A 36 31.02 -16.14 0.22
CA PHE A 36 31.21 -17.14 1.28
C PHE A 36 32.33 -18.13 0.94
N GLN A 37 32.41 -18.57 -0.32
CA GLN A 37 33.41 -19.52 -0.77
C GLN A 37 34.82 -18.92 -0.73
N ALA A 38 34.98 -17.66 -1.17
CA ALA A 38 36.23 -16.90 -1.06
C ALA A 38 36.65 -16.68 0.40
N ILE A 39 35.70 -16.42 1.31
CA ILE A 39 35.96 -16.30 2.75
C ILE A 39 36.41 -17.65 3.34
N THR A 40 35.81 -18.77 2.93
CA THR A 40 36.20 -20.11 3.39
C THR A 40 37.54 -20.60 2.84
N GLU A 41 37.94 -20.15 1.64
CA GLU A 41 39.25 -20.48 1.05
C GLU A 41 40.40 -19.68 1.69
N SER A 42 40.09 -18.57 2.36
CA SER A 42 41.07 -17.66 2.98
C SER A 42 41.50 -18.06 4.40
N PHE A 43 40.83 -19.03 5.03
CA PHE A 43 41.13 -19.48 6.39
C PHE A 43 41.21 -21.01 6.47
N GLN A 44 42.44 -21.55 6.50
CA GLN A 44 42.67 -22.94 6.95
C GLN A 44 42.51 -23.02 8.46
N VAL A 45 41.27 -22.95 8.94
CA VAL A 45 40.91 -23.35 10.30
C VAL A 45 40.02 -24.58 10.14
N SER A 46 40.45 -25.70 10.71
CA SER A 46 39.62 -26.90 10.79
C SER A 46 38.43 -26.61 11.72
N LEU A 47 37.32 -26.16 11.14
CA LEU A 47 36.09 -25.98 11.90
C LEU A 47 35.61 -27.37 12.35
N PRO A 48 35.35 -27.58 13.65
CA PRO A 48 34.69 -28.80 14.10
C PRO A 48 33.36 -28.92 13.36
N LYS A 49 32.96 -30.15 12.99
CA LYS A 49 31.66 -30.41 12.37
C LYS A 49 30.54 -29.97 13.31
N ILE A 50 30.09 -28.73 13.18
CA ILE A 50 28.89 -28.23 13.83
C ILE A 50 27.72 -28.92 13.13
N VAL A 51 27.08 -29.87 13.83
CA VAL A 51 25.77 -30.36 13.44
C VAL A 51 24.81 -29.23 13.72
N ILE A 52 24.45 -28.46 12.70
CA ILE A 52 23.35 -27.51 12.79
C ILE A 52 22.09 -28.36 12.98
N PRO A 53 21.44 -28.33 14.16
CA PRO A 53 20.18 -29.04 14.32
C PRO A 53 19.22 -28.51 13.25
N LYS A 54 18.56 -29.41 12.51
CA LYS A 54 17.45 -29.03 11.66
C LYS A 54 16.36 -28.47 12.56
N VAL A 55 16.35 -27.16 12.73
CA VAL A 55 15.23 -26.45 13.35
C VAL A 55 14.13 -26.43 12.29
N GLU A 56 13.12 -27.26 12.47
CA GLU A 56 11.87 -27.12 11.72
C GLU A 56 11.17 -25.87 12.24
N PHE A 57 11.36 -24.75 11.53
CA PHE A 57 10.54 -23.57 11.73
C PHE A 57 9.14 -23.88 11.20
N SER A 58 8.24 -24.31 12.09
CA SER A 58 6.81 -24.22 11.82
C SER A 58 6.36 -22.79 12.08
N LEU A 59 6.54 -21.91 11.09
CA LEU A 59 5.84 -20.62 11.13
C LEU A 59 4.35 -20.90 11.01
N ASN A 60 3.59 -20.56 12.04
CA ASN A 60 2.13 -20.52 11.96
C ASN A 60 1.73 -19.33 11.07
N TRP A 61 1.74 -19.57 9.75
CA TRP A 61 1.40 -18.56 8.75
C TRP A 61 -0.03 -18.03 8.90
N GLU A 62 -0.95 -18.88 9.35
CA GLU A 62 -2.34 -18.51 9.59
C GLU A 62 -2.43 -17.52 10.77
N GLY A 63 -1.84 -17.85 11.92
CA GLY A 63 -1.78 -16.94 13.07
C GLY A 63 -1.05 -15.63 12.76
N PHE A 64 0.05 -15.67 12.00
CA PHE A 64 0.74 -14.46 11.54
C PHE A 64 -0.18 -13.58 10.68
N SER A 65 -0.91 -14.19 9.74
CA SER A 65 -1.79 -13.44 8.82
C SER A 65 -2.99 -12.81 9.53
N GLU A 66 -3.54 -13.46 10.55
CA GLU A 66 -4.64 -12.91 11.36
C GLU A 66 -4.19 -11.71 12.20
N GLU A 67 -3.04 -11.85 12.90
CA GLU A 67 -2.44 -10.75 13.67
C GLU A 67 -2.12 -9.56 12.76
N PHE A 68 -1.52 -9.83 11.61
CA PHE A 68 -1.15 -8.80 10.65
C PHE A 68 -2.39 -8.10 10.06
N ALA A 69 -3.45 -8.85 9.76
CA ALA A 69 -4.70 -8.27 9.32
C ALA A 69 -5.31 -7.33 10.39
N GLU A 70 -5.22 -7.71 11.68
CA GLU A 70 -5.70 -6.86 12.77
C GLU A 70 -4.87 -5.59 12.93
N GLU A 71 -3.55 -5.68 12.79
CA GLU A 71 -2.66 -4.53 12.81
C GLU A 71 -2.98 -3.56 11.66
N CYS A 72 -3.17 -4.08 10.45
CA CYS A 72 -3.58 -3.26 9.33
C CYS A 72 -4.95 -2.62 9.57
N ARG A 73 -5.92 -3.36 10.13
CA ARG A 73 -7.22 -2.79 10.53
C ARG A 73 -7.08 -1.69 11.58
N ASN A 74 -6.14 -1.81 12.52
CA ASN A 74 -5.92 -0.81 13.56
C ASN A 74 -5.39 0.51 12.99
N ASN A 75 -4.48 0.48 12.03
CA ASN A 75 -4.03 1.69 11.35
C ASN A 75 -5.10 2.25 10.40
N ALA A 76 -5.84 1.39 9.70
CA ALA A 76 -6.94 1.79 8.83
C ALA A 76 -8.04 2.58 9.56
N LYS A 77 -8.30 2.30 10.84
CA LYS A 77 -9.23 3.09 11.67
C LYS A 77 -8.87 4.58 11.73
N TYR A 78 -7.61 4.93 11.49
CA TYR A 78 -7.09 6.31 11.49
C TYR A 78 -6.80 6.84 10.08
N GLY A 79 -7.14 6.08 9.04
CA GLY A 79 -6.99 6.46 7.63
C GLY A 79 -5.64 6.10 7.00
N TRP A 80 -4.80 5.33 7.70
CA TRP A 80 -3.52 4.87 7.18
C TRP A 80 -3.62 3.47 6.58
N CYS A 81 -3.05 3.30 5.40
CA CYS A 81 -2.86 1.99 4.77
C CYS A 81 -1.38 1.64 4.76
N LEU A 82 -1.06 0.34 4.73
CA LEU A 82 0.29 -0.10 4.41
C LEU A 82 0.52 0.12 2.90
N SER A 83 1.42 1.03 2.57
CA SER A 83 1.78 1.38 1.20
C SER A 83 2.95 0.54 0.67
N SER A 84 3.27 0.65 -0.63
CA SER A 84 4.28 -0.18 -1.30
C SER A 84 5.68 -0.08 -0.69
N GLU A 85 6.08 1.14 -0.33
CA GLU A 85 7.46 1.45 0.08
C GLU A 85 7.58 1.57 1.60
N MET A 86 6.48 1.43 2.33
CA MET A 86 6.46 1.56 3.79
C MET A 86 6.99 0.30 4.48
N GLY A 87 7.87 0.51 5.46
CA GLY A 87 8.40 -0.54 6.32
C GLY A 87 7.30 -1.27 7.10
N VAL A 88 7.19 -2.59 6.87
CA VAL A 88 6.18 -3.43 7.54
C VAL A 88 6.42 -3.47 9.06
N ALA A 89 7.67 -3.44 9.53
CA ALA A 89 7.97 -3.53 10.95
C ALA A 89 7.46 -2.30 11.72
N GLU A 90 7.78 -1.12 11.22
CA GLU A 90 7.41 0.19 11.76
C GLU A 90 5.88 0.38 11.69
N TYR A 91 5.27 0.06 10.55
CA TYR A 91 3.81 0.11 10.40
C TYR A 91 3.09 -0.74 11.47
N ARG A 92 3.59 -1.96 11.72
CA ARG A 92 3.05 -2.86 12.74
C ARG A 92 3.30 -2.35 14.16
N GLU A 93 4.46 -1.76 14.41
CA GLU A 93 4.77 -1.14 15.70
C GLU A 93 3.75 -0.04 16.04
N ILE A 94 3.47 0.85 15.08
CA ILE A 94 2.46 1.90 15.24
C ILE A 94 1.07 1.27 15.45
N ALA A 95 0.72 0.21 14.72
CA ALA A 95 -0.55 -0.48 14.87
C ALA A 95 -0.77 -1.04 16.29
N ARG A 96 0.29 -1.61 16.88
CA ARG A 96 0.27 -2.26 18.20
C ARG A 96 0.30 -1.27 19.36
N SER A 97 0.68 -0.01 19.11
CA SER A 97 0.70 1.00 20.15
C SER A 97 -0.71 1.37 20.62
N LYS A 98 -0.83 1.74 21.90
CA LYS A 98 -2.06 2.26 22.51
C LYS A 98 -2.16 3.79 22.43
N ASP A 99 -1.38 4.38 21.53
CA ASP A 99 -1.30 5.83 21.39
C ASP A 99 -2.60 6.40 20.79
N SER A 100 -2.85 7.69 21.04
CA SER A 100 -3.94 8.41 20.39
C SER A 100 -3.72 8.54 18.88
N GLN A 101 -4.77 8.92 18.16
CA GLN A 101 -4.67 9.15 16.71
C GLN A 101 -3.59 10.18 16.39
N GLU A 102 -3.52 11.28 17.15
CA GLU A 102 -2.57 12.37 16.91
C GLU A 102 -1.13 11.89 16.98
N VAL A 103 -0.81 11.09 18.01
CA VAL A 103 0.54 10.53 18.17
C VAL A 103 0.87 9.51 17.08
N LYS A 104 -0.12 8.73 16.61
CA LYS A 104 0.08 7.82 15.46
C LYS A 104 0.29 8.59 14.17
N ASP A 105 -0.47 9.65 13.94
CA ASP A 105 -0.33 10.54 12.78
C ASP A 105 1.06 11.18 12.77
N GLU A 106 1.56 11.65 13.91
CA GLU A 106 2.93 12.17 14.06
C GLU A 106 4.00 11.13 13.71
N LYS A 107 3.84 9.87 14.18
CA LYS A 107 4.78 8.79 13.85
C LYS A 107 4.82 8.49 12.35
N PHE A 108 3.66 8.42 11.70
CA PHE A 108 3.60 8.21 10.26
C PHE A 108 4.19 9.39 9.49
N VAL A 109 3.88 10.64 9.88
CA VAL A 109 4.51 11.82 9.30
C VAL A 109 6.03 11.75 9.44
N SER A 110 6.55 11.36 10.61
CA SER A 110 7.99 11.20 10.83
C SER A 110 8.59 10.22 9.82
N MET A 111 7.96 9.07 9.58
CA MET A 111 8.42 8.10 8.57
C MET A 111 8.52 8.71 7.16
N PHE A 112 7.62 9.63 6.79
CA PHE A 112 7.63 10.29 5.48
C PHE A 112 8.68 11.40 5.37
N GLU A 113 9.05 12.05 6.48
CA GLU A 113 9.90 13.25 6.50
C GLU A 113 11.34 12.99 6.95
N GLU A 114 11.58 11.86 7.62
CA GLU A 114 12.92 11.39 7.97
C GLU A 114 13.76 11.05 6.73
N GLU A 115 15.08 10.93 6.93
CA GLU A 115 16.04 10.54 5.89
C GLU A 115 15.91 11.34 4.59
N GLU A 116 15.76 12.67 4.71
CA GLU A 116 15.55 13.57 3.56
C GLU A 116 14.34 13.19 2.71
N PHE A 117 13.22 12.84 3.36
CA PHE A 117 11.96 12.47 2.70
C PHE A 117 12.07 11.18 1.85
N ALA A 118 12.87 10.21 2.27
CA ALA A 118 13.13 8.99 1.50
C ALA A 118 11.84 8.22 1.18
N LEU A 119 11.00 7.94 2.18
CA LEU A 119 9.72 7.24 1.98
C LEU A 119 8.77 8.04 1.07
N TYR A 120 8.66 9.35 1.28
CA TYR A 120 7.84 10.20 0.41
C TYR A 120 8.28 10.12 -1.05
N LYS A 121 9.59 10.22 -1.33
CA LYS A 121 10.13 10.14 -2.69
C LYS A 121 9.88 8.77 -3.31
N ALA A 122 10.04 7.69 -2.54
CA ALA A 122 9.80 6.33 -3.00
C ALA A 122 8.31 6.12 -3.34
N GLU A 123 7.39 6.55 -2.47
CA GLU A 123 5.95 6.46 -2.72
C GLU A 123 5.49 7.31 -3.91
N LYS A 124 6.03 8.52 -4.05
CA LYS A 124 5.81 9.40 -5.21
C LYS A 124 6.22 8.69 -6.50
N GLU A 125 7.43 8.12 -6.55
CA GLU A 125 7.93 7.39 -7.72
C GLU A 125 7.11 6.13 -8.01
N PHE A 126 6.72 5.38 -6.98
CA PHE A 126 5.86 4.21 -7.13
C PHE A 126 4.50 4.59 -7.75
N ILE A 127 3.83 5.62 -7.23
CA ILE A 127 2.53 6.08 -7.74
C ILE A 127 2.67 6.54 -9.19
N ILE A 128 3.69 7.34 -9.51
CA ILE A 128 3.93 7.87 -10.85
C ILE A 128 4.23 6.74 -11.85
N SER A 129 5.17 5.85 -11.53
CA SER A 129 5.63 4.78 -12.43
C SER A 129 4.56 3.73 -12.74
N LYS A 130 3.51 3.65 -11.91
CA LYS A 130 2.37 2.74 -12.06
C LYS A 130 1.12 3.41 -12.65
N SER A 131 1.21 4.67 -13.07
CA SER A 131 0.07 5.42 -13.62
C SER A 131 0.11 5.47 -15.15
N SER A 132 -1.05 5.67 -15.79
CA SER A 132 -1.07 6.01 -17.22
C SER A 132 -0.45 7.39 -17.44
N GLU A 133 -0.06 7.69 -18.69
CA GLU A 133 0.62 8.96 -19.00
C GLU A 133 -0.21 10.19 -18.60
N GLU A 134 -1.53 10.15 -18.83
CA GLU A 134 -2.44 11.25 -18.49
C GLU A 134 -2.55 11.46 -16.98
N TRP A 135 -2.60 10.37 -16.22
CA TRP A 135 -2.73 10.41 -14.76
C TRP A 135 -1.42 10.66 -14.05
N LYS A 136 -0.29 10.28 -14.66
CA LYS A 136 1.04 10.64 -14.21
C LYS A 136 1.18 12.16 -14.09
N ILE A 137 0.76 12.92 -15.11
CA ILE A 137 0.82 14.39 -15.09
C ILE A 137 0.01 14.95 -13.92
N LEU A 138 -1.21 14.44 -13.71
CA LEU A 138 -2.03 14.87 -12.57
C LEU A 138 -1.35 14.58 -11.22
N TYR A 139 -0.78 13.39 -11.04
CA TYR A 139 -0.09 13.06 -9.79
C TYR A 139 1.17 13.91 -9.59
N GLU A 140 1.96 14.15 -10.64
CA GLU A 140 3.08 15.08 -10.61
C GLU A 140 2.63 16.48 -10.16
N ASP A 141 1.53 17.00 -10.71
CA ASP A 141 0.95 18.28 -10.28
C ASP A 141 0.48 18.25 -8.81
N CYS A 142 -0.12 17.15 -8.35
CA CYS A 142 -0.51 16.99 -6.94
C CYS A 142 0.70 17.02 -6.01
N PHE A 143 1.78 16.34 -6.37
CA PHE A 143 3.01 16.30 -5.58
C PHE A 143 3.76 17.64 -5.62
N ASN A 144 3.80 18.30 -6.78
CA ASN A 144 4.33 19.66 -6.88
C ASN A 144 3.51 20.63 -6.01
N ALA A 145 2.18 20.53 -6.01
CA ALA A 145 1.32 21.32 -5.13
C ALA A 145 1.62 21.04 -3.66
N PHE A 146 1.78 19.78 -3.28
CA PHE A 146 2.17 19.39 -1.91
C PHE A 146 3.52 20.00 -1.50
N GLU A 147 4.54 19.89 -2.35
CA GLU A 147 5.89 20.43 -2.10
C GLU A 147 5.91 21.96 -1.97
N ASN A 148 4.88 22.64 -2.49
CA ASN A 148 4.68 24.08 -2.36
C ASN A 148 3.62 24.45 -1.28
N GLU A 149 3.29 23.52 -0.38
CA GLU A 149 2.30 23.68 0.70
C GLU A 149 0.86 24.00 0.21
N LEU A 150 0.56 23.73 -1.06
CA LEU A 150 -0.73 23.95 -1.70
C LEU A 150 -1.68 22.76 -1.46
N HIS A 151 -1.83 22.34 -0.20
CA HIS A 151 -2.60 21.15 0.17
C HIS A 151 -4.05 21.19 -0.33
N ARG A 152 -4.63 22.40 -0.40
CA ARG A 152 -5.99 22.68 -0.85
C ARG A 152 -6.26 22.32 -2.30
N LEU A 153 -5.20 22.27 -3.12
CA LEU A 153 -5.29 21.82 -4.51
C LEU A 153 -5.01 20.32 -4.63
N ALA A 154 -4.04 19.82 -3.87
CA ALA A 154 -3.63 18.43 -3.92
C ALA A 154 -4.74 17.47 -3.42
N ILE A 155 -5.38 17.79 -2.30
CA ILE A 155 -6.33 16.88 -1.63
C ILE A 155 -7.53 16.49 -2.50
N PRO A 156 -8.31 17.44 -3.08
CA PRO A 156 -9.43 17.06 -3.95
C PRO A 156 -8.97 16.25 -5.17
N SER A 157 -7.78 16.57 -5.69
CA SER A 157 -7.19 15.91 -6.86
C SER A 157 -6.72 14.48 -6.55
N LEU A 158 -6.13 14.24 -5.38
CA LEU A 158 -5.75 12.91 -4.91
C LEU A 158 -6.99 12.03 -4.62
N ILE A 159 -8.07 12.62 -4.08
CA ILE A 159 -9.36 11.89 -3.92
C ILE A 159 -9.91 11.45 -5.28
N MET A 160 -9.81 12.31 -6.29
CA MET A 160 -10.15 11.95 -7.67
C MET A 160 -9.24 10.85 -8.22
N GLY A 161 -7.94 10.88 -7.90
CA GLY A 161 -6.99 9.81 -8.19
C GLY A 161 -7.41 8.46 -7.61
N ILE A 162 -7.86 8.42 -6.35
CA ILE A 162 -8.37 7.19 -5.72
C ILE A 162 -9.57 6.61 -6.49
N GLU A 163 -10.54 7.45 -6.91
CA GLU A 163 -11.65 6.97 -7.75
C GLU A 163 -11.16 6.41 -9.09
N HIS A 164 -10.16 7.05 -9.70
CA HIS A 164 -9.56 6.57 -10.93
C HIS A 164 -8.86 5.22 -10.78
N GLU A 165 -8.05 5.02 -9.73
CA GLU A 165 -7.38 3.74 -9.52
C GLU A 165 -8.40 2.59 -9.35
N LEU A 166 -9.49 2.84 -8.62
CA LEU A 166 -10.58 1.87 -8.48
C LEU A 166 -11.30 1.60 -9.81
N PHE A 167 -11.45 2.62 -10.65
CA PHE A 167 -11.96 2.48 -12.01
C PHE A 167 -11.05 1.60 -12.86
N VAL A 168 -9.73 1.82 -12.82
CA VAL A 168 -8.74 1.03 -13.58
C VAL A 168 -8.80 -0.44 -13.20
N ILE A 169 -8.93 -0.75 -11.91
CA ILE A 169 -9.01 -2.14 -11.41
C ILE A 169 -10.30 -2.83 -11.89
N SER A 170 -11.45 -2.19 -11.70
CA SER A 170 -12.75 -2.81 -12.01
C SER A 170 -13.15 -2.73 -13.49
N ASN A 171 -12.61 -1.77 -14.24
CA ASN A 171 -13.06 -1.37 -15.57
C ASN A 171 -14.59 -1.18 -15.64
N SER A 172 -15.17 -0.60 -14.58
CA SER A 172 -16.61 -0.42 -14.40
C SER A 172 -17.02 1.03 -14.60
N ASP A 173 -18.24 1.28 -15.10
CA ASP A 173 -18.87 2.60 -15.16
C ASP A 173 -19.47 3.06 -13.81
N MET A 174 -19.30 2.28 -12.75
CA MET A 174 -19.74 2.63 -11.41
C MET A 174 -18.85 3.72 -10.79
N TYR A 175 -19.42 4.43 -9.80
CA TYR A 175 -18.74 5.48 -9.06
C TYR A 175 -19.08 5.42 -7.57
N GLY A 176 -18.28 6.09 -6.74
CA GLY A 176 -18.46 6.17 -5.30
C GLY A 176 -18.53 4.79 -4.62
N MET A 177 -19.44 4.64 -3.65
CA MET A 177 -19.58 3.40 -2.87
C MET A 177 -19.90 2.16 -3.72
N ARG A 178 -20.56 2.33 -4.88
CA ARG A 178 -20.87 1.22 -5.78
C ARG A 178 -19.61 0.65 -6.43
N LEU A 179 -18.69 1.54 -6.82
CA LEU A 179 -17.40 1.17 -7.40
C LEU A 179 -16.56 0.39 -6.38
N ILE A 180 -16.47 0.88 -5.14
CA ILE A 180 -15.72 0.21 -4.07
C ILE A 180 -16.23 -1.21 -3.83
N ARG A 181 -17.56 -1.37 -3.71
CA ARG A 181 -18.19 -2.69 -3.52
C ARG A 181 -17.92 -3.63 -4.69
N LYS A 182 -17.90 -3.11 -5.92
CA LYS A 182 -17.56 -3.89 -7.11
C LYS A 182 -16.11 -4.39 -7.06
N VAL A 183 -15.15 -3.49 -6.82
CA VAL A 183 -13.73 -3.84 -6.70
C VAL A 183 -13.51 -4.86 -5.58
N LYS A 184 -14.16 -4.66 -4.42
CA LYS A 184 -14.09 -5.60 -3.29
C LYS A 184 -14.66 -6.99 -3.65
N SER A 185 -15.82 -7.04 -4.31
CA SER A 185 -16.42 -8.30 -4.76
C SER A 185 -15.51 -9.04 -5.74
N ASP A 186 -14.96 -8.31 -6.74
CA ASP A 186 -14.03 -8.90 -7.72
C ASP A 186 -12.77 -9.44 -7.04
N PHE A 187 -12.26 -8.71 -6.05
CA PHE A 187 -11.12 -9.12 -5.25
C PHE A 187 -11.42 -10.39 -4.43
N GLU A 188 -12.56 -10.43 -3.74
CA GLU A 188 -12.99 -11.58 -2.91
C GLU A 188 -13.27 -12.82 -3.76
N GLU A 189 -13.84 -12.67 -4.96
CA GLU A 189 -14.07 -13.75 -5.91
C GLU A 189 -12.76 -14.30 -6.50
N GLY A 190 -11.76 -13.44 -6.72
CA GLY A 190 -10.47 -13.80 -7.32
C GLY A 190 -9.40 -14.29 -6.35
N ASN A 191 -9.51 -14.00 -5.04
CA ASN A 191 -8.47 -14.23 -4.04
C ASN A 191 -8.92 -15.12 -2.85
N SER A 192 -9.86 -16.03 -3.07
CA SER A 192 -10.45 -16.88 -2.02
C SER A 192 -9.44 -17.68 -1.18
N ASP A 193 -8.20 -17.87 -1.67
CA ASP A 193 -7.26 -18.85 -1.13
C ASP A 193 -6.00 -18.24 -0.47
N SER A 194 -5.80 -16.91 -0.47
CA SER A 194 -4.58 -16.30 0.11
C SER A 194 -4.86 -15.35 1.28
N THR A 195 -4.72 -15.87 2.50
CA THR A 195 -4.96 -15.13 3.75
C THR A 195 -4.14 -13.86 3.86
N LEU A 196 -2.90 -13.85 3.33
CA LEU A 196 -2.02 -12.68 3.35
C LEU A 196 -2.51 -11.57 2.39
N THR A 197 -2.93 -11.92 1.17
CA THR A 197 -3.48 -10.95 0.21
C THR A 197 -4.76 -10.33 0.74
N TYR A 198 -5.62 -11.14 1.37
CA TYR A 198 -6.80 -10.64 2.06
C TYR A 198 -6.43 -9.71 3.22
N ALA A 199 -5.44 -10.08 4.05
CA ALA A 199 -4.97 -9.29 5.19
C ALA A 199 -4.45 -7.90 4.78
N LEU A 200 -3.82 -7.79 3.61
CA LEU A 200 -3.32 -6.52 3.08
C LEU A 200 -4.43 -5.63 2.51
N ASN A 201 -5.41 -6.22 1.82
CA ASN A 201 -6.38 -5.46 1.03
C ASN A 201 -7.69 -5.16 1.77
N ALA A 202 -8.15 -6.04 2.65
CA ALA A 202 -9.36 -5.78 3.46
C ALA A 202 -9.30 -4.46 4.27
N PRO A 203 -8.16 -4.08 4.87
CA PRO A 203 -7.98 -2.77 5.51
C PRO A 203 -8.14 -1.59 4.57
N VAL A 204 -7.64 -1.68 3.32
CA VAL A 204 -7.82 -0.63 2.30
C VAL A 204 -9.30 -0.41 2.03
N PHE A 205 -10.05 -1.49 1.79
CA PHE A 205 -11.50 -1.41 1.63
C PHE A 205 -12.18 -0.85 2.86
N SER A 206 -11.71 -1.17 4.06
CA SER A 206 -12.24 -0.57 5.30
C SER A 206 -12.04 0.95 5.34
N VAL A 207 -10.87 1.49 4.96
CA VAL A 207 -10.65 2.94 4.89
C VAL A 207 -11.60 3.58 3.88
N LEU A 208 -11.73 2.97 2.69
CA LEU A 208 -12.60 3.47 1.64
C LEU A 208 -14.07 3.47 2.07
N GLU A 209 -14.58 2.37 2.61
CA GLU A 209 -15.99 2.19 2.96
C GLU A 209 -16.40 2.97 4.22
N ASN A 210 -15.54 2.96 5.24
CA ASN A 210 -15.90 3.44 6.58
C ASN A 210 -15.44 4.87 6.88
N SER A 211 -14.56 5.44 6.04
CA SER A 211 -14.03 6.79 6.22
C SER A 211 -14.17 7.61 4.95
N LEU A 212 -13.38 7.32 3.93
CA LEU A 212 -13.20 8.21 2.78
C LEU A 212 -14.50 8.37 1.96
N PHE A 213 -15.21 7.29 1.66
CA PHE A 213 -16.46 7.32 0.87
C PHE A 213 -17.73 7.13 1.70
N LYS A 214 -17.59 7.06 3.02
CA LYS A 214 -18.74 6.92 3.92
C LYS A 214 -19.72 8.08 3.70
N THR A 215 -21.00 7.75 3.62
CA THR A 215 -22.05 8.78 3.60
C THR A 215 -22.23 9.29 5.03
N ILE A 216 -21.89 10.56 5.24
CA ILE A 216 -22.00 11.24 6.54
C ILE A 216 -22.90 12.47 6.32
N PRO A 217 -23.99 12.65 7.09
CA PRO A 217 -24.86 13.83 6.97
C PRO A 217 -24.07 15.13 7.13
N PHE A 218 -24.43 16.18 6.39
CA PHE A 218 -23.70 17.46 6.43
C PHE A 218 -23.98 18.29 7.69
N GLU A 219 -25.02 17.90 8.44
CA GLU A 219 -25.40 18.49 9.72
C GLU A 219 -24.65 17.85 10.89
N SER A 220 -23.90 16.77 10.65
CA SER A 220 -23.07 16.12 11.67
C SER A 220 -21.81 16.93 11.96
N GLU A 221 -21.10 16.58 13.03
CA GLU A 221 -19.75 17.11 13.27
C GLU A 221 -18.79 16.70 12.15
N ARG A 222 -17.79 17.55 11.90
CA ARG A 222 -16.75 17.28 10.91
C ARG A 222 -16.08 15.94 11.22
N PRO A 223 -16.01 15.00 10.25
CA PRO A 223 -15.28 13.76 10.43
C PRO A 223 -13.80 14.01 10.76
N THR A 224 -13.23 13.18 11.64
CA THR A 224 -11.80 13.26 11.98
C THR A 224 -10.90 12.89 10.80
N ILE A 225 -11.34 11.92 9.98
CA ILE A 225 -10.67 11.52 8.74
C ILE A 225 -11.35 12.22 7.58
N ILE A 226 -10.54 12.70 6.63
CA ILE A 226 -11.05 13.35 5.43
C ILE A 226 -12.09 12.49 4.70
N ASN A 227 -13.20 13.12 4.30
CA ASN A 227 -14.31 12.46 3.65
C ASN A 227 -14.57 13.05 2.26
N ARG A 228 -14.56 12.19 1.24
CA ARG A 228 -14.75 12.54 -0.17
C ARG A 228 -16.03 13.32 -0.42
N ASN A 229 -17.15 12.92 0.19
CA ASN A 229 -18.42 13.62 -0.05
C ASN A 229 -18.39 15.02 0.54
N TRP A 230 -17.83 15.18 1.73
CA TRP A 230 -17.68 16.49 2.35
C TRP A 230 -16.74 17.40 1.55
N VAL A 231 -15.60 16.88 1.08
CA VAL A 231 -14.65 17.64 0.26
C VAL A 231 -15.28 18.06 -1.06
N LEU A 232 -15.82 17.11 -1.84
CA LEU A 232 -16.30 17.38 -3.20
C LEU A 232 -17.63 18.14 -3.25
N HIS A 233 -18.41 18.17 -2.16
CA HIS A 233 -19.60 19.01 -2.05
C HIS A 233 -19.35 20.35 -1.34
N GLY A 234 -18.09 20.68 -1.01
CA GLY A 234 -17.74 21.94 -0.35
C GLY A 234 -18.37 22.08 1.03
N ARG A 235 -18.41 20.98 1.79
CA ARG A 235 -18.93 20.90 3.16
C ARG A 235 -17.83 20.70 4.20
N ASP A 236 -16.65 20.25 3.77
CA ASP A 236 -15.47 20.24 4.62
C ASP A 236 -14.84 21.65 4.74
N ASP A 237 -14.04 21.87 5.78
CA ASP A 237 -13.27 23.08 6.02
C ASP A 237 -11.84 22.96 5.47
N PRO A 238 -11.50 23.64 4.35
CA PRO A 238 -10.16 23.56 3.78
C PRO A 238 -9.04 24.16 4.65
N THR A 239 -9.36 24.88 5.73
CA THR A 239 -8.36 25.37 6.69
C THR A 239 -7.83 24.28 7.61
N SER A 240 -8.56 23.17 7.73
CA SER A 240 -8.16 21.99 8.49
C SER A 240 -7.31 20.99 7.69
N TRP A 241 -7.12 21.23 6.39
CA TRP A 241 -6.42 20.32 5.50
C TRP A 241 -4.90 20.47 5.58
N SER A 242 -4.21 19.38 5.88
CA SER A 242 -2.77 19.37 6.14
C SER A 242 -2.02 18.32 5.32
N LYS A 243 -0.70 18.26 5.52
CA LYS A 243 0.16 17.21 4.97
C LYS A 243 -0.23 15.81 5.42
N ILE A 244 -0.83 15.68 6.61
CA ILE A 244 -1.29 14.38 7.15
C ILE A 244 -2.32 13.77 6.21
N GLU A 245 -3.31 14.54 5.75
CA GLU A 245 -4.32 14.08 4.80
C GLU A 245 -3.69 13.66 3.48
N ILE A 246 -2.68 14.39 3.00
CA ILE A 246 -1.97 14.05 1.76
C ILE A 246 -1.26 12.71 1.90
N TYR A 247 -0.48 12.51 2.97
CA TYR A 247 0.21 11.24 3.20
C TYR A 247 -0.78 10.08 3.37
N LYS A 248 -1.90 10.27 4.08
CA LYS A 248 -2.97 9.26 4.15
C LYS A 248 -3.50 8.91 2.76
N LEU A 249 -3.85 9.91 1.95
CA LEU A 249 -4.32 9.69 0.57
C LEU A 249 -3.25 9.00 -0.30
N MET A 250 -1.98 9.36 -0.16
CA MET A 250 -0.87 8.69 -0.83
C MET A 250 -0.80 7.21 -0.46
N THR A 251 -0.88 6.88 0.84
CA THR A 251 -0.86 5.47 1.27
C THR A 251 -2.04 4.69 0.72
N ILE A 252 -3.22 5.31 0.60
CA ILE A 252 -4.41 4.69 0.00
C ILE A 252 -4.17 4.42 -1.50
N ILE A 253 -3.71 5.41 -2.26
CA ILE A 253 -3.42 5.26 -3.70
C ILE A 253 -2.38 4.16 -3.92
N SER A 254 -1.28 4.21 -3.16
CA SER A 254 -0.20 3.22 -3.23
C SER A 254 -0.72 1.81 -2.93
N ALA A 255 -1.50 1.65 -1.86
CA ALA A 255 -2.08 0.36 -1.50
C ALA A 255 -3.09 -0.16 -2.55
N ILE A 256 -3.93 0.71 -3.13
CA ILE A 256 -4.86 0.32 -4.20
C ILE A 256 -4.10 -0.21 -5.43
N LYS A 257 -2.97 0.40 -5.78
CA LYS A 257 -2.13 -0.05 -6.92
C LYS A 257 -1.45 -1.41 -6.69
N LEU A 258 -1.58 -2.00 -5.50
CA LEU A 258 -1.13 -3.37 -5.19
C LEU A 258 -2.25 -4.42 -5.33
N ILE A 259 -3.50 -4.00 -5.57
CA ILE A 259 -4.66 -4.87 -5.87
C ILE A 259 -4.60 -5.34 -7.33
#